data_AF-A0A839LB70-F1
#
_entry.id   AF-A0A839LB70-F1
#
_cell.length_a   1.000
_cell.length_b   1.000
_cell.length_c   1.000
_cell.angle_alpha   90.00
_cell.angle_beta   90.00
_cell.angle_gamma   90.00
#
_symmetry.space_group_name_H-M   'P 1'
#
loop_
_entity.id
_entity.type
_entity.pdbx_description
1 polymer ?
#
loop_
_entity_poly.entity_id
_entity_poly.type
_entity_poly.pdbx_seq_one_letter_code
_entity_poly.pdbx_strand_id
1 'polypeptide(L)'
;MQPVEYAPEYTPAERVRWLAVCLVAGGAVVLVGQGWFFPLLRDFAQFAGCRRVAGISGTALLTYGAFVGVPLLSACTIGGLMGVRGYRILRQGRTPPCGEKVFRRTAVVRGFKARAQGWVQVLAATPLLALALWGAFQAKSIVAQAGQRHDRCPDAGHHAASMAREDEAHEPG
;
A
#
# COMPACT_ATOMS: atom_id res chain seq x y z
N MET A 1 9.64 19.49 -42.61
CA MET A 1 9.79 18.41 -41.60
C MET A 1 10.66 18.97 -40.48
N GLN A 2 10.16 19.07 -39.25
CA GLN A 2 11.05 19.45 -38.14
C GLN A 2 11.98 18.28 -37.80
N PRO A 3 13.28 18.53 -37.51
CA PRO A 3 14.20 17.47 -37.12
C PRO A 3 13.72 16.77 -35.86
N VAL A 4 13.87 15.43 -35.84
CA VAL A 4 13.47 14.61 -34.69
C VAL A 4 14.45 14.88 -33.53
N GLU A 5 13.96 15.52 -32.48
CA GLU A 5 14.71 15.74 -31.24
C GLU A 5 14.64 14.49 -30.36
N TYR A 6 15.78 14.06 -29.81
CA TYR A 6 15.88 12.90 -28.92
C TYR A 6 16.19 13.34 -27.49
N ALA A 7 15.63 12.62 -26.52
CA ALA A 7 15.90 12.84 -25.10
C ALA A 7 17.29 12.31 -24.69
N PRO A 8 17.94 12.90 -23.67
CA PRO A 8 19.23 12.44 -23.18
C PRO A 8 19.13 11.02 -22.60
N GLU A 9 20.10 10.17 -22.89
CA GLU A 9 20.13 8.78 -22.43
C GLU A 9 20.94 8.60 -21.16
N TYR A 10 20.57 7.62 -20.33
CA TYR A 10 21.42 7.15 -19.25
C TYR A 10 22.64 6.42 -19.81
N THR A 11 23.81 6.70 -19.22
CA THR A 11 25.03 5.91 -19.45
C THR A 11 24.87 4.50 -18.88
N PRO A 12 25.60 3.49 -19.38
CA PRO A 12 25.50 2.12 -18.86
C PRO A 12 25.82 2.03 -17.36
N ALA A 13 26.81 2.79 -16.88
CA ALA A 13 27.15 2.86 -15.46
C ALA A 13 26.01 3.42 -14.59
N GLU A 14 25.34 4.49 -15.05
CA GLU A 14 24.17 5.04 -14.37
C GLU A 14 23.02 4.03 -14.33
N ARG A 15 22.79 3.28 -15.41
CA ARG A 15 21.74 2.24 -15.47
C ARG A 15 22.01 1.14 -14.44
N VAL A 16 23.24 0.63 -14.36
CA VAL A 16 23.63 -0.39 -13.38
C VAL A 16 23.48 0.14 -11.95
N ARG A 17 23.93 1.37 -11.68
CA ARG A 17 23.73 2.00 -10.37
C ARG A 17 22.25 2.11 -9.99
N TRP A 18 21.41 2.53 -10.94
CA TRP A 18 19.98 2.66 -10.71
C TRP A 18 19.33 1.30 -10.42
N LEU A 19 19.68 0.27 -11.21
CA LEU A 19 19.22 -1.10 -10.98
C LEU A 19 19.68 -1.65 -9.62
N ALA A 20 20.92 -1.39 -9.22
CA ALA A 20 21.45 -1.81 -7.93
C ALA A 20 20.68 -1.15 -6.78
N VAL A 21 20.41 0.16 -6.86
CA VAL A 21 19.59 0.87 -5.86
C VAL A 21 18.19 0.27 -5.79
N CYS A 22 17.54 0.00 -6.92
CA CYS A 22 16.22 -0.63 -6.94
C CYS A 22 16.23 -2.03 -6.35
N LEU A 23 17.28 -2.82 -6.63
CA LEU A 23 17.40 -4.17 -6.10
C LEU A 23 17.61 -4.16 -4.59
N VAL A 24 18.47 -3.27 -4.07
CA VAL A 24 18.69 -3.11 -2.62
C VAL A 24 17.43 -2.61 -1.94
N ALA A 25 16.78 -1.56 -2.46
CA ALA A 25 15.56 -1.01 -1.88
C ALA A 25 14.41 -2.03 -1.91
N GLY A 26 14.20 -2.69 -3.05
CA GLY A 26 13.18 -3.74 -3.20
C GLY A 26 13.46 -4.93 -2.29
N GLY A 27 14.71 -5.39 -2.21
CA GLY A 27 15.13 -6.45 -1.30
C GLY A 27 14.88 -6.09 0.17
N ALA A 28 15.23 -4.87 0.57
CA ALA A 28 14.97 -4.39 1.93
C ALA A 28 13.46 -4.38 2.26
N VAL A 29 12.61 -3.90 1.34
CA VAL A 29 11.16 -3.93 1.51
C VAL A 29 10.65 -5.36 1.68
N VAL A 30 11.13 -6.31 0.88
CA VAL A 30 10.74 -7.73 0.99
C VAL A 30 11.18 -8.33 2.32
N LEU A 31 12.43 -8.09 2.74
CA LEU A 31 12.96 -8.61 4.00
C LEU A 31 12.23 -8.06 5.22
N VAL A 32 12.00 -6.74 5.26
CA VAL A 32 11.21 -6.11 6.34
C VAL A 32 9.76 -6.61 6.31
N GLY A 33 9.20 -6.76 5.11
CA GLY A 33 7.87 -7.31 4.91
C GLY A 33 7.72 -8.71 5.52
N GLN A 34 8.58 -9.64 5.10
CA GLN A 34 8.52 -11.05 5.52
C GLN A 34 9.01 -11.28 6.95
N GLY A 35 10.05 -10.57 7.39
CA GLY A 35 10.68 -10.80 8.68
C GLY A 35 9.97 -10.11 9.84
N TRP A 36 9.26 -9.00 9.59
CA TRP A 36 8.66 -8.20 10.65
C TRP A 36 7.17 -7.93 10.43
N PHE A 37 6.82 -7.33 9.29
CA PHE A 37 5.46 -6.82 9.08
C PHE A 37 4.40 -7.92 8.96
N PHE A 38 4.62 -8.93 8.10
CA PHE A 38 3.65 -10.01 7.91
C PHE A 38 3.51 -10.92 9.14
N PRO A 39 4.57 -11.31 9.85
CA PRO A 39 4.45 -12.03 11.13
C PRO A 39 3.61 -11.26 12.15
N LEU A 40 3.94 -9.98 12.39
CA LEU A 40 3.19 -9.13 13.31
C LEU A 40 1.72 -9.00 12.91
N LEU A 41 1.44 -8.87 11.62
CA LEU A 41 0.08 -8.79 11.10
C LEU A 41 -0.70 -10.09 11.29
N ARG A 42 -0.05 -11.25 11.11
CA ARG A 42 -0.67 -12.57 11.33
C ARG A 42 -1.02 -12.78 12.80
N ASP A 43 -0.09 -12.48 13.70
CA ASP A 43 -0.31 -12.59 15.14
C ASP A 43 -1.45 -11.66 15.57
N PHE A 44 -1.47 -10.43 15.05
CA PHE A 44 -2.57 -9.51 15.30
C PHE A 44 -3.91 -10.04 14.77
N ALA A 45 -3.93 -10.62 13.56
CA ALA A 45 -5.14 -11.14 12.93
C ALA A 45 -5.80 -12.29 13.68
N GLN A 46 -5.01 -13.13 14.35
CA GLN A 46 -5.53 -14.24 15.18
C GLN A 46 -6.39 -13.74 16.34
N PHE A 47 -6.01 -12.62 16.96
CA PHE A 47 -6.69 -12.07 18.14
C PHE A 47 -7.53 -10.81 17.84
N ALA A 48 -7.60 -10.40 16.58
CA ALA A 48 -8.29 -9.17 16.16
C ALA A 48 -9.79 -9.16 16.52
N GLY A 49 -10.41 -10.35 16.61
CA GLY A 49 -11.81 -10.51 17.01
C GLY A 49 -12.11 -10.05 18.44
N CYS A 50 -11.15 -10.21 19.36
CA CYS A 50 -11.35 -9.97 20.79
C CYS A 50 -10.49 -8.81 21.33
N ARG A 51 -9.52 -8.30 20.57
CA ARG A 51 -8.66 -7.18 20.99
C ARG A 51 -9.23 -5.83 20.57
N ARG A 52 -9.18 -4.84 21.47
CA ARG A 52 -9.35 -3.42 21.13
C ARG A 52 -8.01 -2.71 21.13
N VAL A 53 -7.81 -1.83 20.16
CA VAL A 53 -6.62 -0.98 20.04
C VAL A 53 -7.12 0.46 20.01
N ALA A 54 -6.70 1.27 20.99
CA ALA A 54 -7.11 2.68 21.10
C ALA A 54 -8.65 2.88 21.04
N GLY A 55 -9.41 1.96 21.64
CA GLY A 55 -10.88 2.00 21.66
C GLY A 55 -11.57 1.46 20.39
N ILE A 56 -10.81 1.12 19.34
CA ILE A 56 -11.32 0.56 18.07
C ILE A 56 -11.17 -0.97 18.08
N SER A 57 -12.13 -1.72 17.53
CA SER A 57 -12.01 -3.18 17.42
C SER A 57 -10.88 -3.58 16.46
N GLY A 58 -10.13 -4.62 16.79
CA GLY A 58 -9.06 -5.13 15.93
C GLY A 58 -9.57 -5.57 14.56
N THR A 59 -10.79 -6.12 14.49
CA THR A 59 -11.48 -6.44 13.23
C THR A 59 -11.77 -5.22 12.39
N ALA A 60 -12.19 -4.10 12.99
CA ALA A 60 -12.36 -2.84 12.27
C ALA A 60 -11.02 -2.34 11.75
N LEU A 61 -9.96 -2.38 12.57
CA LEU A 61 -8.64 -1.92 12.17
C LEU A 61 -8.10 -2.72 10.96
N LEU A 62 -8.23 -4.05 10.97
CA LEU A 62 -7.80 -4.88 9.84
C LEU A 62 -8.63 -4.66 8.59
N THR A 63 -9.95 -4.59 8.75
CA THR A 63 -10.86 -4.46 7.60
C THR A 63 -10.69 -3.10 6.94
N TYR A 64 -10.71 -2.00 7.70
CA TYR A 64 -10.46 -0.67 7.16
C TYR A 64 -9.02 -0.53 6.66
N GLY A 65 -8.04 -1.13 7.34
CA GLY A 65 -6.64 -1.15 6.89
C GLY A 65 -6.49 -1.80 5.50
N ALA A 66 -7.10 -2.97 5.29
CA ALA A 66 -7.01 -3.70 4.04
C ALA A 66 -7.81 -3.05 2.90
N PHE A 67 -9.06 -2.63 3.17
CA PHE A 67 -9.96 -2.12 2.13
C PHE A 67 -9.83 -0.62 1.86
N VAL A 68 -9.33 0.17 2.81
CA VAL A 68 -9.18 1.62 2.66
C VAL A 68 -7.70 2.00 2.74
N GLY A 69 -7.00 1.54 3.77
CA GLY A 69 -5.59 1.90 4.01
C GLY A 69 -4.68 1.51 2.85
N VAL A 70 -4.70 0.25 2.42
CA VAL A 70 -3.83 -0.25 1.33
C VAL A 70 -4.10 0.45 0.00
N PRO A 71 -5.36 0.56 -0.51
CA PRO A 71 -5.62 1.29 -1.73
C PRO A 71 -5.25 2.77 -1.65
N LEU A 72 -5.48 3.43 -0.51
CA LEU A 72 -5.19 4.85 -0.33
C LEU A 72 -3.68 5.12 -0.26
N LEU A 73 -2.91 4.30 0.46
CA LEU A 73 -1.44 4.37 0.47
C LEU A 73 -0.86 4.15 -0.93
N SER A 74 -1.42 3.19 -1.67
CA SER A 74 -1.05 2.93 -3.06
C SER A 74 -1.37 4.13 -3.96
N ALA A 75 -2.54 4.76 -3.78
CA ALA A 75 -2.94 5.95 -4.51
C ALA A 75 -2.00 7.13 -4.24
N CYS A 76 -1.61 7.36 -2.98
CA CYS A 76 -0.63 8.38 -2.61
C CYS A 76 0.74 8.13 -3.26
N THR A 77 1.20 6.88 -3.24
CA THR A 77 2.50 6.51 -3.82
C THR A 77 2.51 6.69 -5.34
N ILE A 78 1.50 6.14 -6.03
CA ILE A 78 1.36 6.27 -7.48
C ILE A 78 1.09 7.73 -7.88
N GLY A 79 0.21 8.42 -7.17
CA GLY A 79 -0.10 9.83 -7.41
C GLY A 79 1.11 10.74 -7.21
N GLY A 80 1.92 10.50 -6.17
CA GLY A 80 3.16 11.24 -5.96
C GLY A 80 4.20 11.00 -7.06
N LEU A 81 4.45 9.74 -7.42
CA LEU A 81 5.46 9.40 -8.43
C LEU A 81 5.01 9.72 -9.86
N MET A 82 3.83 9.23 -10.26
CA MET A 82 3.30 9.38 -11.61
C MET A 82 2.62 10.73 -11.81
N GLY A 83 1.91 11.25 -10.80
CA GLY A 83 1.20 12.53 -10.92
C GLY A 83 2.14 13.72 -11.05
N VAL A 84 3.26 13.75 -10.32
CA VAL A 84 4.28 14.81 -10.49
C VAL A 84 4.87 14.79 -11.89
N ARG A 85 5.19 13.59 -12.41
CA ARG A 85 5.69 13.44 -13.77
C ARG A 85 4.62 13.82 -14.81
N GLY A 86 3.40 13.34 -14.66
CA GLY A 86 2.27 13.64 -15.54
C GLY A 86 1.94 15.13 -15.58
N TYR A 87 1.99 15.80 -14.43
CA TYR A 87 1.83 17.26 -14.35
C TYR A 87 2.91 18.01 -15.12
N ARG A 88 4.18 17.58 -15.02
CA ARG A 88 5.27 18.15 -15.84
C ARG A 88 5.04 17.95 -17.33
N ILE A 89 4.55 16.77 -17.74
CA ILE A 89 4.20 16.49 -19.15
C ILE A 89 3.09 17.42 -19.61
N LEU A 90 2.02 17.59 -18.83
CA LEU A 90 0.88 18.46 -19.17
C LEU A 90 1.32 19.93 -19.28
N ARG A 91 2.12 20.40 -18.33
CA ARG A 91 2.65 21.78 -18.29
C ARG A 91 3.56 22.08 -19.47
N GLN A 92 4.42 21.13 -19.86
CA GLN A 92 5.40 21.33 -20.94
C GLN A 92 4.90 20.90 -22.32
N GLY A 93 3.79 20.15 -22.38
CA GLY A 93 3.21 19.66 -23.64
C GLY A 93 4.12 18.69 -24.42
N ARG A 94 5.08 18.05 -23.75
CA ARG A 94 6.06 17.13 -24.35
C ARG A 94 6.30 15.89 -23.49
N THR A 95 6.52 14.76 -24.15
CA THR A 95 7.00 13.52 -23.52
C THR A 95 8.28 13.09 -24.24
N PRO A 96 9.38 12.81 -23.51
CA PRO A 96 9.60 13.00 -22.07
C PRO A 96 9.66 14.49 -21.65
N PRO A 97 9.40 14.82 -20.38
CA PRO A 97 9.67 16.13 -19.79
C PRO A 97 11.10 16.62 -20.05
N CYS A 98 11.29 17.95 -20.11
CA CYS A 98 12.62 18.55 -20.21
C CYS A 98 13.52 18.10 -19.05
N GLY A 99 14.77 17.75 -19.37
CA GLY A 99 15.79 17.33 -18.40
C GLY A 99 15.64 15.90 -17.87
N GLU A 100 14.65 15.13 -18.34
CA GLU A 100 14.49 13.73 -17.94
C GLU A 100 15.38 12.82 -18.81
N LYS A 101 16.25 12.03 -18.16
CA LYS A 101 17.05 11.01 -18.83
C LYS A 101 16.21 9.76 -19.07
N VAL A 102 16.39 9.13 -20.24
CA VAL A 102 15.67 7.92 -20.65
C VAL A 102 16.60 6.71 -20.76
N PHE A 103 16.05 5.51 -20.56
CA PHE A 103 16.81 4.26 -20.67
C PHE A 103 17.05 3.81 -22.12
N ARG A 104 16.24 4.29 -23.06
CA ARG A 104 16.33 3.98 -24.48
C ARG A 104 16.17 5.25 -25.28
N ARG A 105 16.79 5.29 -26.47
CA ARG A 105 16.63 6.38 -27.44
C ARG A 105 15.15 6.66 -27.69
N THR A 106 14.67 7.76 -27.12
CA THR A 106 13.25 8.14 -27.15
C THR A 106 13.11 9.46 -27.88
N ALA A 107 12.33 9.47 -28.97
CA ALA A 107 12.00 10.69 -29.69
C ALA A 107 11.03 11.54 -28.85
N VAL A 108 11.24 12.86 -28.85
CA VAL A 108 10.39 13.79 -28.13
C VAL A 108 9.07 13.95 -28.89
N VAL A 109 7.97 13.56 -28.26
CA VAL A 109 6.62 13.72 -28.79
C VAL A 109 6.00 15.00 -28.22
N ARG A 110 5.37 15.81 -29.07
CA ARG A 110 4.71 17.06 -28.68
C ARG A 110 3.22 17.06 -29.03
N GLY A 111 2.47 17.98 -28.42
CA GLY A 111 1.07 18.24 -28.76
C GLY A 111 0.08 17.29 -28.07
N PHE A 112 -1.00 16.93 -28.76
CA PHE A 112 -2.12 16.20 -28.16
C PHE A 112 -1.70 14.84 -27.59
N LYS A 113 -0.87 14.07 -28.32
CA LYS A 113 -0.38 12.76 -27.87
C LYS A 113 0.39 12.84 -26.54
N ALA A 114 1.24 13.87 -26.38
CA ALA A 114 1.96 14.09 -25.13
C ALA A 114 1.01 14.46 -23.98
N ARG A 115 0.02 15.32 -24.24
CA ARG A 115 -0.98 15.70 -23.24
C ARG A 115 -1.86 14.52 -22.81
N ALA A 116 -2.29 13.67 -23.75
CA ALA A 116 -3.05 12.47 -23.43
C ALA A 116 -2.26 11.54 -22.49
N GLN A 117 -0.97 11.34 -22.76
CA GLN A 117 -0.10 10.56 -21.88
C GLN A 117 0.08 11.20 -20.49
N GLY A 118 0.19 12.53 -20.43
CA GLY A 118 0.21 13.27 -19.16
C GLY A 118 -1.06 13.04 -18.33
N TRP A 119 -2.23 13.10 -18.97
CA TRP A 119 -3.51 12.82 -18.32
C TRP A 119 -3.61 11.40 -17.78
N VAL A 120 -3.17 10.39 -18.54
CA VAL A 120 -3.14 9.00 -18.06
C VAL A 120 -2.30 8.88 -16.78
N GLN A 121 -1.15 9.55 -16.71
CA GLN A 121 -0.29 9.50 -15.52
C GLN A 121 -0.90 10.23 -14.32
N VAL A 122 -1.55 11.37 -14.53
CA VAL A 122 -2.23 12.11 -13.45
C VAL A 122 -3.45 11.34 -12.93
N LEU A 123 -4.20 10.70 -13.83
CA LEU A 123 -5.41 9.95 -13.49
C LEU A 123 -5.13 8.51 -13.02
N ALA A 124 -3.87 8.07 -13.01
CA ALA A 124 -3.50 6.72 -12.61
C ALA A 124 -3.89 6.38 -11.16
N ALA A 125 -3.95 7.39 -10.28
CA ALA A 125 -4.36 7.21 -8.88
C ALA A 125 -5.89 7.15 -8.69
N THR A 126 -6.67 7.69 -9.63
CA THR A 126 -8.14 7.76 -9.55
C THR A 126 -8.82 6.40 -9.31
N PRO A 127 -8.49 5.31 -10.02
CA PRO A 127 -9.13 4.02 -9.75
C PRO A 127 -8.84 3.49 -8.34
N LEU A 128 -7.67 3.79 -7.76
CA LEU A 128 -7.34 3.39 -6.39
C LEU A 128 -8.10 4.19 -5.34
N LEU A 129 -8.34 5.48 -5.59
CA LEU A 129 -9.21 6.30 -4.74
C LEU A 129 -10.65 5.82 -4.79
N ALA A 130 -11.15 5.48 -5.99
CA ALA A 130 -12.47 4.88 -6.15
C ALA A 130 -12.57 3.54 -5.41
N LEU A 131 -11.52 2.70 -5.49
CA LEU A 131 -11.45 1.45 -4.75
C LEU A 131 -11.43 1.66 -3.23
N ALA A 132 -10.71 2.67 -2.73
CA ALA A 132 -10.70 3.00 -1.30
C ALA A 132 -12.08 3.46 -0.81
N LEU A 133 -12.78 4.28 -1.60
CA LEU A 133 -14.14 4.74 -1.30
C LEU A 133 -15.12 3.57 -1.29
N TRP A 134 -15.08 2.71 -2.31
CA TRP A 134 -15.86 1.48 -2.36
C TRP A 134 -15.55 0.56 -1.17
N GLY A 135 -14.26 0.40 -0.86
CA GLY A 135 -13.77 -0.39 0.26
C GLY A 135 -14.29 0.10 1.61
N ALA A 136 -14.53 1.40 1.79
CA ALA A 136 -15.11 1.94 3.01
C ALA A 136 -16.55 1.46 3.23
N PHE A 137 -17.36 1.34 2.16
CA PHE A 137 -18.71 0.79 2.24
C PHE A 137 -18.69 -0.70 2.58
N GLN A 138 -17.77 -1.46 1.97
CA GLN A 138 -17.60 -2.88 2.28
C GLN A 138 -17.06 -3.13 3.69
N ALA A 139 -16.10 -2.31 4.16
CA ALA A 139 -15.58 -2.44 5.51
C ALA A 139 -16.68 -2.21 6.55
N LYS A 140 -17.58 -1.24 6.31
CA LYS A 140 -18.70 -0.96 7.20
C LYS A 140 -19.62 -2.18 7.39
N SER A 141 -19.94 -2.91 6.32
CA SER A 141 -20.83 -4.07 6.40
C SER A 141 -20.17 -5.25 7.15
N ILE A 142 -18.89 -5.51 6.87
CA ILE A 142 -18.11 -6.57 7.53
C ILE A 142 -17.93 -6.28 9.03
N VAL A 143 -17.62 -5.03 9.38
CA VAL A 143 -17.44 -4.63 10.77
C VAL A 143 -18.75 -4.68 11.55
N ALA A 144 -19.88 -4.31 10.94
CA ALA A 144 -21.18 -4.43 11.57
C ALA A 144 -21.52 -5.89 11.94
N GLN A 145 -21.22 -6.83 11.03
CA GLN A 145 -21.41 -8.28 11.29
C GLN A 145 -20.41 -8.80 12.33
N ALA A 146 -19.16 -8.34 12.29
CA ALA A 146 -18.13 -8.74 13.25
C ALA A 146 -18.43 -8.24 14.67
N GLY A 147 -19.07 -7.07 14.81
CA GLY A 147 -19.52 -6.54 16.10
C GLY A 147 -20.47 -7.48 16.83
N GLN A 148 -21.38 -8.13 16.11
CA GLN A 148 -22.31 -9.12 16.70
C GLN A 148 -21.62 -10.41 17.16
N ARG A 149 -20.42 -10.70 16.64
CA ARG A 149 -19.63 -11.89 17.00
C ARG A 149 -18.67 -11.62 18.16
N HIS A 150 -18.39 -10.35 18.46
CA HIS A 150 -17.55 -9.91 19.58
C HIS A 150 -18.18 -10.27 20.94
N ASP A 151 -19.50 -10.29 21.03
CA ASP A 151 -20.27 -10.70 22.23
C ASP A 151 -20.10 -12.19 22.59
N ARG A 152 -19.34 -12.95 21.79
CA ARG A 152 -19.01 -14.37 22.03
C ARG A 152 -17.54 -14.62 22.34
N CYS A 153 -16.73 -13.58 22.54
CA CYS A 153 -15.37 -13.79 23.04
C CYS A 153 -15.45 -14.33 24.47
N PRO A 154 -14.74 -15.42 24.82
CA PRO A 154 -14.64 -15.84 26.20
C PRO A 154 -14.03 -14.67 26.99
N ASP A 155 -14.76 -14.22 28.01
CA ASP A 155 -14.26 -13.18 28.89
C ASP A 155 -12.88 -13.59 29.39
N ALA A 156 -11.91 -12.66 29.33
CA ALA A 156 -10.58 -12.87 29.88
C ALA A 156 -10.60 -13.32 31.36
N GLY A 157 -11.74 -13.20 32.07
CA GLY A 157 -11.97 -13.75 33.40
C GLY A 157 -12.08 -15.29 33.46
N HIS A 158 -12.44 -15.99 32.37
CA HIS A 158 -12.63 -17.45 32.42
C HIS A 158 -11.34 -18.24 32.23
N HIS A 159 -10.35 -17.74 31.48
CA HIS A 159 -9.05 -18.41 31.34
C HIS A 159 -8.18 -18.28 32.61
N ALA A 160 -8.26 -17.16 33.33
CA ALA A 160 -7.59 -17.01 34.62
C ALA A 160 -8.21 -17.93 35.69
N ALA A 161 -9.53 -18.11 35.66
CA ALA A 161 -10.25 -19.00 36.58
C ALA A 161 -10.06 -20.50 36.25
N SER A 162 -9.79 -20.87 35.00
CA SER A 162 -9.53 -22.28 34.65
C SER A 162 -8.12 -22.71 35.05
N MET A 163 -7.10 -21.85 34.93
CA MET A 163 -5.74 -22.17 35.38
C MET A 163 -5.65 -22.23 36.92
N ALA A 164 -6.34 -21.34 37.65
CA ALA A 164 -6.37 -21.40 39.12
C ALA A 164 -7.04 -22.69 39.66
N ARG A 165 -8.00 -23.26 38.92
CA ARG A 165 -8.64 -24.54 39.28
C ARG A 165 -7.79 -25.78 39.03
N GLU A 166 -6.83 -25.71 38.11
CA GLU A 166 -5.90 -26.82 37.85
C GLU A 166 -4.79 -26.88 38.91
N ASP A 167 -4.39 -25.73 39.47
CA ASP A 167 -3.39 -25.66 40.55
C ASP A 167 -3.95 -26.13 41.92
N GLU A 168 -5.25 -25.95 42.22
CA GLU A 168 -5.87 -26.46 43.46
C GLU A 168 -6.18 -27.97 43.44
N ALA A 169 -6.16 -28.62 42.27
CA ALA A 169 -6.47 -30.04 42.12
C ALA A 169 -5.26 -30.98 42.31
N HIS A 170 -4.07 -30.44 42.60
CA HIS A 170 -2.82 -31.20 42.69
C HIS A 170 -2.09 -31.08 44.04
N GLU A 171 -2.81 -30.90 45.16
CA GLU A 171 -2.23 -31.16 46.50
C GLU A 171 -2.41 -32.65 46.87
N PRO A 172 -1.34 -33.48 46.88
CA PRO A 172 -1.42 -34.83 47.41
C PRO A 172 -1.24 -34.79 48.94
N GLY A 173 -2.19 -35.38 49.66
CA GLY A 173 -2.07 -35.70 51.09
C GLY A 173 -1.16 -36.91 51.35
#